data_AF-A0A852VQC6-F1
#
_entry.id   AF-A0A852VQC6-F1
#
_cell.length_a   1.000
_cell.length_b   1.000
_cell.length_c   1.000
_cell.angle_alpha   90.00
_cell.angle_beta   90.00
_cell.angle_gamma   90.00
#
_symmetry.space_group_name_H-M   'P 1'
#
loop_
_entity.id
_entity.type
_entity.pdbx_description
1 polymer ?
#
loop_
_entity_poly.entity_id
_entity_poly.type
_entity_poly.pdbx_seq_one_letter_code
_entity_poly.pdbx_strand_id
1 'polypeptide(L)'
;MDSSSLRAAHVADAFHLLRGAPTRAPLTLTPDLDPPTGLVGWHPVTRLTETPFVSDLVAAYSAGLSTRHLAVGGACGLQHYAGRFVLAAIGAWVQTSTLPDMDHCAWRVKLDESGHTLSVAPPVTGATHIGTAQDAASAIITAHLGPIVAAVREVSRITERVAHGCIAASCSSAFAALHRRTPPERQSELADLADRFMTAAAWRTDRPLVDLREVEVATGRSLVHERHVCCLIRLGRSRTACGTCPDIDPQERLRRITHQATAAARGSDLPLGVRHVP
;
A
#
# COMPACT_ATOMS: atom_id res chain seq x y z
N MET A 1 -28.57 4.33 16.22
CA MET A 1 -27.58 3.78 15.29
C MET A 1 -26.37 3.38 16.12
N ASP A 2 -25.92 2.13 16.05
CA ASP A 2 -24.79 1.67 16.88
C ASP A 2 -23.49 2.39 16.46
N SER A 3 -22.60 2.61 17.42
CA SER A 3 -21.28 3.25 17.24
C SER A 3 -20.46 2.55 16.15
N SER A 4 -20.59 1.24 16.03
CA SER A 4 -19.96 0.44 14.97
C SER A 4 -20.48 0.80 13.56
N SER A 5 -21.80 0.93 13.41
CA SER A 5 -22.42 1.30 12.13
C SER A 5 -22.07 2.72 11.68
N LEU A 6 -22.00 3.66 12.64
CA LEU A 6 -21.60 5.04 12.34
C LEU A 6 -20.14 5.11 11.86
N ARG A 7 -19.24 4.35 12.48
CA ARG A 7 -17.83 4.24 12.04
C ARG A 7 -17.71 3.65 10.64
N ALA A 8 -18.47 2.60 10.34
CA ALA A 8 -18.49 1.99 9.02
C ALA A 8 -18.95 2.99 7.93
N ALA A 9 -19.95 3.84 8.22
CA ALA A 9 -20.38 4.89 7.32
C ALA A 9 -19.26 5.91 7.03
N HIS A 10 -18.57 6.41 8.06
CA HIS A 10 -17.43 7.33 7.87
C HIS A 10 -16.29 6.70 7.06
N VAL A 11 -16.02 5.40 7.27
CA VAL A 11 -15.01 4.66 6.48
C VAL A 11 -15.44 4.55 5.01
N ALA A 12 -16.73 4.31 4.74
CA ALA A 12 -17.26 4.28 3.38
C ALA A 12 -17.12 5.65 2.67
N ASP A 13 -17.44 6.75 3.37
CA ASP A 13 -17.25 8.12 2.86
C ASP A 13 -15.78 8.41 2.55
N ALA A 14 -14.87 7.98 3.44
CA ALA A 14 -13.43 8.10 3.22
C ALA A 14 -12.99 7.35 1.95
N PHE A 15 -13.55 6.18 1.65
CA PHE A 15 -13.26 5.48 0.40
C PHE A 15 -13.80 6.19 -0.83
N HIS A 16 -15.00 6.78 -0.76
CA HIS A 16 -15.53 7.61 -1.85
C HIS A 16 -14.59 8.77 -2.17
N LEU A 17 -14.05 9.43 -1.14
CA LEU A 17 -13.08 10.51 -1.32
C LEU A 17 -11.76 10.03 -1.95
N LEU A 18 -11.26 8.85 -1.58
CA LEU A 18 -10.04 8.26 -2.16
C LEU A 18 -10.20 7.86 -3.64
N ARG A 19 -11.40 7.46 -4.05
CA ARG A 19 -11.72 7.13 -5.46
C ARG A 19 -11.74 8.38 -6.36
N GLY A 20 -12.02 9.55 -5.79
CA GLY A 20 -11.97 10.83 -6.48
C GLY A 20 -10.56 11.25 -6.90
N ALA A 21 -10.49 12.24 -7.80
CA ALA A 21 -9.23 12.94 -8.05
C ALA A 21 -8.77 13.67 -6.76
N PRO A 22 -7.46 13.85 -6.55
CA PRO A 22 -6.34 13.44 -7.41
C PRO A 22 -5.86 12.01 -7.18
N THR A 23 -6.29 11.32 -6.11
CA THR A 23 -5.77 9.97 -5.77
C THR A 23 -6.18 8.92 -6.79
N ARG A 24 -7.44 8.93 -7.23
CA ARG A 24 -8.02 7.92 -8.13
C ARG A 24 -7.71 6.50 -7.65
N ALA A 25 -7.88 6.26 -6.34
CA ALA A 25 -7.53 4.98 -5.73
C ALA A 25 -8.30 3.86 -6.44
N PRO A 26 -7.65 2.73 -6.80
CA PRO A 26 -8.29 1.64 -7.52
C PRO A 26 -9.15 0.80 -6.56
N LEU A 27 -10.23 1.40 -6.05
CA LEU A 27 -11.15 0.81 -5.09
C LEU A 27 -12.51 0.57 -5.74
N THR A 28 -13.06 -0.62 -5.50
CA THR A 28 -14.41 -0.99 -5.92
C THR A 28 -15.22 -1.35 -4.68
N LEU A 29 -16.23 -0.55 -4.34
CA LEU A 29 -17.03 -0.75 -3.13
C LEU A 29 -18.11 -1.83 -3.29
N THR A 30 -18.52 -2.09 -4.52
CA THR A 30 -19.49 -3.11 -4.89
C THR A 30 -18.88 -3.99 -5.97
N PRO A 31 -17.99 -4.93 -5.61
CA PRO A 31 -17.37 -5.82 -6.58
C PRO A 31 -18.42 -6.78 -7.17
N ASP A 32 -18.31 -7.06 -8.47
CA ASP A 32 -19.14 -8.08 -9.12
C ASP A 32 -18.92 -9.44 -8.44
N LEU A 33 -20.00 -10.20 -8.28
CA LEU A 33 -19.99 -11.51 -7.62
C LEU A 33 -19.64 -12.65 -8.58
N ASP A 34 -19.32 -12.34 -9.84
CA ASP A 34 -19.01 -13.35 -10.84
C ASP A 34 -17.84 -14.24 -10.36
N PRO A 35 -17.99 -15.57 -10.48
CA PRO A 35 -16.95 -16.49 -10.03
C PRO A 35 -15.67 -16.27 -10.85
N PRO A 36 -14.50 -16.21 -10.19
CA PRO A 36 -13.25 -16.01 -10.91
C PRO A 36 -12.95 -17.19 -11.83
N THR A 37 -12.28 -16.92 -12.95
CA THR A 37 -11.77 -17.94 -13.87
C THR A 37 -10.24 -17.97 -13.79
N GLY A 38 -9.70 -19.02 -13.16
CA GLY A 38 -8.26 -19.07 -12.86
C GLY A 38 -7.86 -17.91 -11.95
N LEU A 39 -6.86 -17.12 -12.37
CA LEU A 39 -6.46 -15.90 -11.66
C LEU A 39 -7.37 -14.71 -11.95
N VAL A 40 -8.07 -14.67 -13.08
CA VAL A 40 -8.80 -13.47 -13.50
C VAL A 40 -10.09 -13.29 -12.70
N GLY A 41 -10.31 -12.07 -12.19
CA GLY A 41 -11.56 -11.69 -11.51
C GLY A 41 -11.39 -11.38 -10.04
N TRP A 42 -12.51 -11.41 -9.30
CA TRP A 42 -12.59 -11.03 -7.88
C TRP A 42 -12.42 -12.24 -6.95
N HIS A 43 -11.32 -12.24 -6.20
CA HIS A 43 -11.01 -13.28 -5.21
C HIS A 43 -11.17 -12.74 -3.79
N PRO A 44 -11.61 -13.55 -2.82
CA PRO A 44 -11.42 -13.20 -1.42
C PRO A 44 -9.93 -13.13 -1.10
N VAL A 45 -9.52 -12.19 -0.25
CA VAL A 45 -8.10 -12.00 0.08
C VAL A 45 -7.51 -13.22 0.80
N THR A 46 -8.33 -14.09 1.38
CA THR A 46 -7.88 -15.38 1.95
C THR A 46 -7.07 -16.20 0.94
N ARG A 47 -7.40 -16.14 -0.35
CA ARG A 47 -6.62 -16.83 -1.40
C ARG A 47 -5.15 -16.39 -1.45
N LEU A 48 -4.84 -15.15 -1.07
CA LEU A 48 -3.47 -14.63 -1.00
C LEU A 48 -2.66 -15.19 0.20
N THR A 49 -3.30 -15.98 1.06
CA THR A 49 -2.65 -16.72 2.15
C THR A 49 -2.46 -18.20 1.83
N GLU A 50 -3.04 -18.68 0.72
CA GLU A 50 -3.00 -20.08 0.31
C GLU A 50 -1.82 -20.34 -0.63
N THR A 51 -0.84 -21.11 -0.18
CA THR A 51 0.39 -21.41 -0.93
C THR A 51 0.15 -21.89 -2.38
N PRO A 52 -0.83 -22.77 -2.70
CA PRO A 52 -1.10 -23.15 -4.08
C PRO A 52 -1.53 -21.97 -4.97
N PHE A 53 -2.45 -21.14 -4.49
CA PHE A 53 -2.91 -19.97 -5.25
C PHE A 53 -1.80 -18.93 -5.41
N VAL A 54 -1.02 -18.70 -4.34
CA VAL A 54 0.13 -17.79 -4.38
C VAL A 54 1.22 -18.29 -5.33
N SER A 55 1.40 -19.62 -5.46
CA SER A 55 2.32 -20.21 -6.44
C SER A 55 1.94 -19.82 -7.87
N ASP A 56 0.67 -20.02 -8.24
CA ASP A 56 0.17 -19.65 -9.57
C ASP A 56 0.28 -18.14 -9.81
N LEU A 57 -0.08 -17.34 -8.81
CA LEU A 57 0.00 -15.88 -8.87
C LEU A 57 1.44 -15.39 -9.11
N VAL A 58 2.40 -15.89 -8.33
CA VAL A 58 3.82 -15.50 -8.45
C VAL A 58 4.38 -15.93 -9.80
N ALA A 59 4.03 -17.14 -10.28
CA ALA A 59 4.46 -17.63 -11.59
C ALA A 59 3.90 -16.76 -12.73
N ALA A 60 2.60 -16.44 -12.68
CA ALA A 60 1.96 -15.56 -13.66
C ALA A 60 2.58 -14.17 -13.67
N TYR A 61 2.86 -13.60 -12.49
CA TYR A 61 3.47 -12.27 -12.38
C TYR A 61 4.89 -12.25 -12.93
N SER A 62 5.72 -13.24 -12.60
CA SER A 62 7.07 -13.38 -13.16
C SER A 62 7.01 -13.53 -14.69
N ALA A 63 6.08 -14.33 -15.21
CA ALA A 63 5.87 -14.49 -16.65
C ALA A 63 5.44 -13.17 -17.32
N GLY A 64 4.52 -12.41 -16.71
CA GLY A 64 4.11 -11.07 -17.19
C GLY A 64 5.26 -10.04 -17.17
N LEU A 65 6.24 -10.21 -16.28
CA LEU A 65 7.50 -9.47 -16.29
C LEU A 65 8.59 -10.09 -17.20
N SER A 66 8.23 -11.11 -17.97
CA SER A 66 9.11 -11.83 -18.89
C SER A 66 10.39 -12.34 -18.20
N THR A 67 10.25 -12.85 -16.98
CA THR A 67 11.36 -13.41 -16.19
C THR A 67 10.99 -14.75 -15.59
N ARG A 68 11.98 -15.62 -15.41
CA ARG A 68 11.81 -16.92 -14.73
C ARG A 68 12.03 -16.81 -13.22
N HIS A 69 12.47 -15.65 -12.73
CA HIS A 69 12.77 -15.46 -11.32
C HIS A 69 11.48 -15.25 -10.52
N LEU A 70 11.05 -16.27 -9.78
CA LEU A 70 9.88 -16.18 -8.89
C LEU A 70 10.03 -15.11 -7.81
N ALA A 71 11.25 -14.82 -7.38
CA ALA A 71 11.53 -13.71 -6.46
C ALA A 71 11.02 -12.35 -6.99
N VAL A 72 11.07 -12.13 -8.31
CA VAL A 72 10.58 -10.89 -8.93
C VAL A 72 9.06 -10.84 -8.87
N GLY A 73 8.37 -11.93 -9.25
CA GLY A 73 6.92 -12.04 -9.16
C GLY A 73 6.41 -11.91 -7.73
N GLY A 74 7.09 -12.54 -6.76
CA GLY A 74 6.77 -12.43 -5.34
C GLY A 74 6.91 -11.01 -4.81
N ALA A 75 8.06 -10.36 -5.06
CA ALA A 75 8.31 -8.99 -4.58
C ALA A 75 7.38 -7.97 -5.25
N CYS A 76 7.29 -7.99 -6.59
CA CYS A 76 6.48 -7.03 -7.34
C CYS A 76 4.97 -7.26 -7.16
N GLY A 77 4.54 -8.51 -7.15
CA GLY A 77 3.14 -8.89 -6.91
C GLY A 77 2.67 -8.50 -5.51
N LEU A 78 3.46 -8.80 -4.48
CA LEU A 78 3.19 -8.34 -3.12
C LEU A 78 3.11 -6.81 -3.06
N GLN A 79 4.05 -6.10 -3.70
CA GLN A 79 4.03 -4.64 -3.73
C GLN A 79 2.74 -4.10 -4.41
N HIS A 80 2.31 -4.73 -5.51
CA HIS A 80 1.10 -4.33 -6.25
C HIS A 80 -0.19 -4.50 -5.44
N TYR A 81 -0.33 -5.62 -4.75
CA TYR A 81 -1.46 -5.82 -3.83
C TYR A 81 -1.39 -4.83 -2.67
N ALA A 82 -0.25 -4.81 -1.95
CA ALA A 82 -0.05 -3.97 -0.78
C ALA A 82 -0.31 -2.49 -1.11
N GLY A 83 0.15 -1.98 -2.25
CA GLY A 83 -0.07 -0.59 -2.65
C GLY A 83 -1.54 -0.18 -2.70
N ARG A 84 -2.43 -1.07 -3.10
CA ARG A 84 -3.87 -0.80 -3.20
C ARG A 84 -4.57 -0.97 -1.86
N PHE A 85 -4.23 -2.05 -1.15
CA PHE A 85 -4.72 -2.31 0.19
C PHE A 85 -4.33 -1.19 1.17
N VAL A 86 -3.05 -0.83 1.26
CA VAL A 86 -2.59 0.16 2.25
C VAL A 86 -3.07 1.56 1.92
N LEU A 87 -3.26 1.91 0.65
CA LEU A 87 -3.90 3.19 0.29
C LEU A 87 -5.33 3.27 0.82
N ALA A 88 -6.10 2.18 0.73
CA ALA A 88 -7.44 2.11 1.32
C ALA A 88 -7.38 2.16 2.85
N ALA A 89 -6.59 1.28 3.48
CA ALA A 89 -6.54 1.13 4.92
C ALA A 89 -5.96 2.37 5.62
N ILE A 90 -4.79 2.84 5.20
CA ILE A 90 -4.17 4.07 5.73
C ILE A 90 -5.05 5.27 5.41
N GLY A 91 -5.58 5.36 4.19
CA GLY A 91 -6.44 6.46 3.78
C GLY A 91 -7.71 6.57 4.65
N ALA A 92 -8.40 5.46 4.91
CA ALA A 92 -9.55 5.45 5.83
C ALA A 92 -9.13 5.80 7.25
N TRP A 93 -8.03 5.23 7.74
CA TRP A 93 -7.53 5.48 9.08
C TRP A 93 -7.18 6.94 9.31
N VAL A 94 -6.36 7.57 8.46
CA VAL A 94 -5.98 8.98 8.67
C VAL A 94 -7.18 9.93 8.62
N GLN A 95 -8.21 9.59 7.83
CA GLN A 95 -9.43 10.37 7.69
C GLN A 95 -10.39 10.21 8.87
N THR A 96 -10.39 9.05 9.55
CA THR A 96 -11.48 8.67 10.47
C THR A 96 -11.03 8.11 11.82
N SER A 97 -9.72 7.97 12.05
CA SER A 97 -9.14 7.24 13.19
C SER A 97 -9.67 5.81 13.32
N THR A 98 -10.09 5.21 12.21
CA THR A 98 -10.76 3.91 12.18
C THR A 98 -10.23 3.07 11.02
N LEU A 99 -9.96 1.80 11.26
CA LEU A 99 -9.69 0.83 10.20
C LEU A 99 -10.98 0.06 9.86
N PRO A 100 -11.23 -0.25 8.58
CA PRO A 100 -12.24 -1.25 8.21
C PRO A 100 -11.89 -2.61 8.84
N ASP A 101 -12.84 -3.55 8.84
CA ASP A 101 -12.54 -4.94 9.23
C ASP A 101 -11.31 -5.46 8.48
N MET A 102 -10.33 -6.00 9.22
CA MET A 102 -9.05 -6.46 8.69
C MET A 102 -9.05 -7.95 8.31
N ASP A 103 -10.15 -8.67 8.55
CA ASP A 103 -10.29 -10.08 8.16
C ASP A 103 -10.14 -10.26 6.64
N HIS A 104 -9.31 -11.21 6.21
CA HIS A 104 -9.10 -11.52 4.79
C HIS A 104 -10.38 -11.97 4.07
N CYS A 105 -11.37 -12.52 4.77
CA CYS A 105 -12.67 -12.90 4.21
C CYS A 105 -13.52 -11.69 3.84
N ALA A 106 -13.32 -10.56 4.53
CA ALA A 106 -14.08 -9.33 4.33
C ALA A 106 -13.57 -8.50 3.14
N TRP A 107 -12.34 -8.76 2.70
CA TRP A 107 -11.71 -8.08 1.57
C TRP A 107 -11.75 -8.90 0.29
N ARG A 108 -11.86 -8.22 -0.85
CA ARG A 108 -11.63 -8.83 -2.16
C ARG A 108 -10.54 -8.14 -2.95
N VAL A 109 -9.91 -8.90 -3.83
CA VAL A 109 -8.86 -8.45 -4.74
C VAL A 109 -9.24 -8.80 -6.17
N LYS A 110 -9.16 -7.84 -7.09
CA LYS A 110 -9.34 -8.07 -8.52
C LYS A 110 -8.00 -8.29 -9.18
N LEU A 111 -7.84 -9.40 -9.89
CA LEU A 111 -6.61 -9.76 -10.58
C LEU A 111 -6.83 -9.86 -12.09
N ASP A 112 -5.77 -9.60 -12.86
CA ASP A 112 -5.69 -9.90 -14.30
C ASP A 112 -5.00 -11.25 -14.58
N GLU A 113 -4.85 -11.59 -15.86
CA GLU A 113 -4.24 -12.85 -16.32
C GLU A 113 -2.75 -12.97 -15.95
N SER A 114 -2.06 -11.84 -15.76
CA SER A 114 -0.67 -11.78 -15.33
C SER A 114 -0.54 -11.75 -13.80
N GLY A 115 -1.65 -11.88 -13.07
CA GLY A 115 -1.65 -11.78 -11.62
C GLY A 115 -1.46 -10.37 -11.09
N HIS A 116 -1.58 -9.32 -11.93
CA HIS A 116 -1.56 -7.96 -11.43
C HIS A 116 -2.83 -7.69 -10.64
N THR A 117 -2.67 -7.13 -9.45
CA THR A 117 -3.80 -6.52 -8.77
C THR A 117 -4.29 -5.32 -9.56
N LEU A 118 -5.55 -5.33 -9.98
CA LEU A 118 -6.21 -4.22 -10.65
C LEU A 118 -6.89 -3.31 -9.63
N SER A 119 -7.63 -3.89 -8.68
CA SER A 119 -8.43 -3.18 -7.68
C SER A 119 -8.54 -3.99 -6.39
N VAL A 120 -8.86 -3.34 -5.27
CA VAL A 120 -9.29 -3.98 -4.03
C VAL A 120 -10.70 -3.50 -3.66
N ALA A 121 -11.45 -4.38 -2.99
CA ALA A 121 -12.74 -4.06 -2.43
C ALA A 121 -12.65 -4.17 -0.90
N PRO A 122 -12.57 -3.03 -0.18
CA PRO A 122 -12.64 -3.03 1.27
C PRO A 122 -14.06 -3.38 1.75
N PRO A 123 -14.22 -3.94 2.95
CA PRO A 123 -15.54 -4.10 3.54
C PRO A 123 -16.13 -2.71 3.88
N VAL A 124 -17.44 -2.56 3.63
CA VAL A 124 -18.23 -1.38 3.99
C VAL A 124 -19.03 -1.59 5.30
N THR A 125 -18.80 -2.72 5.95
CA THR A 125 -19.39 -3.10 7.23
C THR A 125 -18.28 -3.51 8.19
N GLY A 126 -18.44 -3.19 9.48
CA GLY A 126 -17.43 -3.49 10.49
C GLY A 126 -16.25 -2.52 10.42
N ALA A 127 -15.98 -1.84 11.53
CA ALA A 127 -14.89 -0.89 11.61
C ALA A 127 -14.41 -0.73 13.06
N THR A 128 -13.11 -0.66 13.25
CA THR A 128 -12.46 -0.61 14.56
C THR A 128 -11.73 0.71 14.71
N HIS A 129 -11.99 1.42 15.82
CA HIS A 129 -11.28 2.65 16.13
C HIS A 129 -9.81 2.33 16.49
N ILE A 130 -8.88 3.05 15.88
CA ILE A 130 -7.43 2.88 16.04
C ILE A 130 -6.81 4.26 16.26
N GLY A 131 -6.43 4.54 17.51
CA GLY A 131 -5.95 5.86 17.91
C GLY A 131 -4.46 6.11 17.65
N THR A 132 -3.65 5.06 17.52
CA THR A 132 -2.19 5.20 17.44
C THR A 132 -1.62 4.65 16.13
N ALA A 133 -0.47 5.20 15.70
CA ALA A 133 0.24 4.70 14.54
C ALA A 133 0.81 3.29 14.74
N GLN A 134 1.19 2.94 15.98
CA GLN A 134 1.68 1.63 16.34
C GLN A 134 0.59 0.55 16.20
N ASP A 135 -0.64 0.85 16.65
CA ASP A 135 -1.77 -0.07 16.53
C ASP A 135 -2.20 -0.21 15.07
N ALA A 136 -2.23 0.90 14.31
CA ALA A 136 -2.50 0.87 12.88
C ALA A 136 -1.46 0.02 12.12
N ALA A 137 -0.16 0.21 12.41
CA ALA A 137 0.90 -0.58 11.82
C ALA A 137 0.79 -2.06 12.23
N SER A 138 0.42 -2.36 13.47
CA SER A 138 0.23 -3.75 13.92
C SER A 138 -0.93 -4.43 13.17
N ALA A 139 -2.07 -3.74 13.02
CA ALA A 139 -3.22 -4.26 12.28
C ALA A 139 -2.91 -4.46 10.78
N ILE A 140 -2.32 -3.46 10.14
CA ILE A 140 -2.04 -3.49 8.69
C ILE A 140 -0.88 -4.44 8.36
N ILE A 141 0.26 -4.29 9.04
CA ILE A 141 1.50 -4.99 8.69
C ILE A 141 1.53 -6.39 9.28
N THR A 142 1.23 -6.54 10.57
CA THR A 142 1.32 -7.84 11.24
C THR A 142 0.07 -8.69 11.01
N ALA A 143 -1.13 -8.15 11.29
CA ALA A 143 -2.35 -8.97 11.24
C ALA A 143 -2.81 -9.24 9.80
N HIS A 144 -2.91 -8.22 8.95
CA HIS A 144 -3.40 -8.40 7.59
C HIS A 144 -2.30 -8.84 6.61
N LEU A 145 -1.18 -8.12 6.51
CA LEU A 145 -0.15 -8.43 5.51
C LEU A 145 0.78 -9.58 5.93
N GLY A 146 0.93 -9.87 7.22
CA GLY A 146 1.83 -10.92 7.74
C GLY A 146 1.57 -12.31 7.13
N PRO A 147 0.34 -12.83 7.14
CA PRO A 147 0.04 -14.14 6.53
C PRO A 147 0.30 -14.18 5.02
N ILE A 148 0.03 -13.08 4.31
CA ILE A 148 0.29 -12.96 2.86
C ILE A 148 1.82 -12.95 2.61
N VAL A 149 2.57 -12.22 3.43
CA VAL A 149 4.05 -12.23 3.39
C VAL A 149 4.59 -13.63 3.60
N ALA A 150 4.04 -14.39 4.56
CA ALA A 150 4.46 -15.76 4.81
C ALA A 150 4.25 -16.66 3.57
N ALA A 151 3.05 -16.66 2.99
CA ALA A 151 2.73 -17.45 1.80
C ALA A 151 3.59 -17.04 0.59
N VAL A 152 3.77 -15.73 0.34
CA VAL A 152 4.60 -15.24 -0.76
C VAL A 152 6.07 -15.64 -0.57
N ARG A 153 6.60 -15.56 0.65
CA ARG A 153 7.99 -15.94 0.94
C ARG A 153 8.22 -17.44 0.79
N GLU A 154 7.25 -18.25 1.19
CA GLU A 154 7.31 -19.71 1.03
C GLU A 154 7.51 -20.10 -0.44
N VAL A 155 6.73 -19.49 -1.34
CA VAL A 155 6.77 -19.75 -2.78
C VAL A 155 7.99 -19.10 -3.45
N SER A 156 8.17 -17.80 -3.28
CA SER A 156 9.11 -17.01 -4.07
C SER A 156 10.53 -16.98 -3.51
N ARG A 157 10.71 -17.44 -2.27
CA ARG A 157 11.97 -17.44 -1.51
C ARG A 157 12.60 -16.06 -1.33
N ILE A 158 11.81 -14.98 -1.44
CA ILE A 158 12.29 -13.64 -1.08
C ILE A 158 12.57 -13.57 0.43
N THR A 159 13.54 -12.74 0.79
CA THR A 159 13.85 -12.49 2.20
C THR A 159 12.73 -11.66 2.85
N GLU A 160 12.62 -11.73 4.17
CA GLU A 160 11.70 -10.89 4.93
C GLU A 160 11.92 -9.39 4.66
N ARG A 161 13.19 -8.99 4.60
CA ARG A 161 13.57 -7.61 4.29
C ARG A 161 13.07 -7.16 2.92
N VAL A 162 13.10 -8.02 1.90
CA VAL A 162 12.54 -7.70 0.57
C VAL A 162 11.03 -7.57 0.64
N ALA A 163 10.34 -8.50 1.32
CA ALA A 163 8.88 -8.45 1.48
C ALA A 163 8.44 -7.16 2.21
N HIS A 164 8.99 -6.89 3.39
CA HIS A 164 8.70 -5.67 4.15
C HIS A 164 9.16 -4.41 3.42
N GLY A 165 10.29 -4.44 2.68
CA GLY A 165 10.74 -3.31 1.87
C GLY A 165 9.81 -2.97 0.70
N CYS A 166 9.08 -3.96 0.16
CA CYS A 166 8.01 -3.73 -0.81
C CYS A 166 6.78 -3.10 -0.16
N ILE A 167 6.37 -3.61 1.01
CA ILE A 167 5.23 -3.07 1.77
C ILE A 167 5.52 -1.64 2.26
N ALA A 168 6.73 -1.37 2.74
CA ALA A 168 7.18 -0.06 3.19
C ALA A 168 7.11 0.97 2.07
N ALA A 169 7.61 0.63 0.88
CA ALA A 169 7.49 1.50 -0.30
C ALA A 169 6.02 1.80 -0.67
N SER A 170 5.13 0.81 -0.55
CA SER A 170 3.70 0.99 -0.76
C SER A 170 3.05 1.89 0.30
N CYS A 171 3.37 1.71 1.59
CA CYS A 171 2.88 2.56 2.67
C CYS A 171 3.37 4.00 2.52
N SER A 172 4.66 4.19 2.25
CA SER A 172 5.24 5.51 1.96
C SER A 172 4.60 6.19 0.75
N SER A 173 4.28 5.43 -0.30
CA SER A 173 3.58 5.97 -1.48
C SER A 173 2.14 6.40 -1.14
N ALA A 174 1.44 5.63 -0.29
CA ALA A 174 0.12 5.99 0.20
C ALA A 174 0.17 7.28 1.05
N PHE A 175 1.09 7.38 2.02
CA PHE A 175 1.27 8.62 2.79
C PHE A 175 1.64 9.80 1.90
N ALA A 176 2.53 9.64 0.93
CA ALA A 176 2.88 10.69 -0.02
C ALA A 176 1.66 11.17 -0.84
N ALA A 177 0.79 10.24 -1.25
CA ALA A 177 -0.44 10.57 -1.97
C ALA A 177 -1.46 11.31 -1.09
N LEU A 178 -1.59 10.91 0.17
CA LEU A 178 -2.47 11.55 1.15
C LEU A 178 -1.95 12.94 1.55
N HIS A 179 -0.63 13.07 1.78
CA HIS A 179 0.05 14.33 2.09
C HIS A 179 -0.21 15.41 1.05
N ARG A 180 -0.15 15.05 -0.24
CA ARG A 180 -0.48 15.98 -1.34
C ARG A 180 -1.95 16.39 -1.43
N ARG A 181 -2.84 15.75 -0.67
CA ARG A 181 -4.27 16.12 -0.54
C ARG A 181 -4.60 16.79 0.78
N THR A 182 -3.72 16.66 1.76
CA THR A 182 -3.84 17.32 3.06
C THR A 182 -3.66 18.83 2.87
N PRO A 183 -4.53 19.66 3.48
CA PRO A 183 -4.34 21.11 3.53
C PRO A 183 -2.92 21.48 3.99
N PRO A 184 -2.25 22.48 3.37
CA PRO A 184 -0.86 22.81 3.67
C PRO A 184 -0.54 22.98 5.16
N GLU A 185 -1.45 23.56 5.92
CA GLU A 185 -1.33 23.80 7.36
C GLU A 185 -1.34 22.52 8.22
N ARG A 186 -1.78 21.38 7.67
CA ARG A 186 -1.79 20.07 8.35
C ARG A 186 -0.84 19.04 7.73
N GLN A 187 -0.05 19.43 6.72
CA GLN A 187 0.85 18.50 6.03
C GLN A 187 1.93 17.92 6.95
N SER A 188 2.50 18.74 7.84
CA SER A 188 3.50 18.28 8.81
C SER A 188 2.92 17.30 9.83
N GLU A 189 1.66 17.49 10.27
CA GLU A 189 0.98 16.52 11.15
C GLU A 189 0.87 15.13 10.50
N LEU A 190 0.55 15.07 9.20
CA LEU A 190 0.52 13.81 8.47
C LEU A 190 1.93 13.23 8.23
N ALA A 191 2.94 14.07 8.02
CA ALA A 191 4.33 13.62 7.91
C ALA A 191 4.82 12.98 9.21
N ASP A 192 4.52 13.58 10.36
CA ASP A 192 4.85 13.02 11.69
C ASP A 192 4.09 11.72 11.95
N LEU A 193 2.82 11.64 11.54
CA LEU A 193 2.04 10.41 11.66
C LEU A 193 2.62 9.29 10.78
N ALA A 194 3.06 9.63 9.56
CA ALA A 194 3.73 8.69 8.67
C ALA A 194 5.05 8.19 9.25
N ASP A 195 5.87 9.08 9.83
CA ASP A 195 7.12 8.69 10.50
C ASP A 195 6.88 7.73 11.66
N ARG A 196 5.93 8.03 12.56
CA ARG A 196 5.53 7.13 13.66
C ARG A 196 5.03 5.77 13.15
N PHE A 197 4.30 5.75 12.03
CA PHE A 197 3.85 4.49 11.42
C PHE A 197 5.02 3.69 10.83
N MET A 198 5.96 4.36 10.17
CA MET A 198 7.11 3.71 9.52
C MET A 198 8.19 3.26 10.50
N THR A 199 8.23 3.81 11.71
CA THR A 199 9.14 3.44 12.80
C THR A 199 8.52 2.46 13.81
N ALA A 200 7.25 2.09 13.62
CA ALA A 200 6.53 1.16 14.49
C ALA A 200 7.21 -0.22 14.59
N ALA A 201 7.13 -0.86 15.77
CA ALA A 201 7.75 -2.17 16.01
C ALA A 201 7.19 -3.29 15.11
N ALA A 202 6.01 -3.08 14.50
CA ALA A 202 5.37 -4.02 13.59
C ALA A 202 6.22 -4.37 12.34
N TRP A 203 7.18 -3.51 11.97
CA TRP A 203 8.06 -3.74 10.82
C TRP A 203 9.15 -4.80 11.06
N ARG A 204 9.40 -5.18 12.33
CA ARG A 204 10.35 -6.24 12.74
C ARG A 204 11.71 -6.14 12.05
N THR A 205 12.25 -4.93 11.93
CA THR A 205 13.51 -4.65 11.25
C THR A 205 14.39 -3.77 12.12
N ASP A 206 15.68 -4.09 12.15
CA ASP A 206 16.73 -3.34 12.84
C ASP A 206 17.27 -2.18 11.98
N ARG A 207 17.07 -2.27 10.67
CA ARG A 207 17.54 -1.30 9.67
C ARG A 207 16.38 -0.66 8.93
N PRO A 208 16.45 0.64 8.61
CA PRO A 208 15.45 1.32 7.79
C PRO A 208 15.15 0.57 6.49
N LEU A 209 13.87 0.50 6.12
CA LEU A 209 13.41 -0.07 4.85
C LEU A 209 13.24 1.03 3.79
N VAL A 210 12.83 2.20 4.26
CA VAL A 210 12.66 3.44 3.49
C VAL A 210 13.00 4.62 4.38
N ASP A 211 13.45 5.71 3.79
CA ASP A 211 13.47 7.02 4.44
C ASP A 211 12.28 7.83 3.93
N LEU A 212 11.55 8.47 4.83
CA LEU A 212 10.52 9.45 4.51
C LEU A 212 11.03 10.84 4.83
N ARG A 213 10.80 11.81 3.93
CA ARG A 213 11.13 13.21 4.19
C ARG A 213 10.26 14.16 3.40
N GLU A 214 10.02 15.32 3.98
CA GLU A 214 9.42 16.44 3.26
C GLU A 214 10.49 17.12 2.40
N VAL A 215 10.12 17.47 1.18
CA VAL A 215 10.95 18.29 0.27
C VAL A 215 10.09 19.40 -0.33
N GLU A 216 10.72 20.54 -0.58
CA GLU A 216 10.10 21.62 -1.34
C GLU A 216 10.32 21.37 -2.84
N VAL A 217 9.24 21.42 -3.61
CA VAL A 217 9.26 21.39 -5.08
C VAL A 217 8.45 22.55 -5.64
N ALA A 218 8.56 22.81 -6.95
CA ALA A 218 7.89 23.94 -7.59
C ALA A 218 6.36 23.97 -7.36
N THR A 219 5.73 22.82 -7.15
CA THR A 219 4.28 22.68 -6.90
C THR A 219 3.90 22.69 -5.41
N GLY A 220 4.85 22.99 -4.52
CA GLY A 220 4.68 23.03 -3.06
C GLY A 220 5.34 21.85 -2.34
N ARG A 221 5.20 21.79 -1.01
CA ARG A 221 5.79 20.73 -0.18
C ARG A 221 5.27 19.35 -0.57
N SER A 222 6.17 18.36 -0.55
CA SER A 222 5.87 16.97 -0.87
C SER A 222 6.56 16.03 0.10
N LEU A 223 5.81 15.08 0.65
CA LEU A 223 6.39 13.91 1.30
C LEU A 223 6.90 12.94 0.22
N VAL A 224 8.20 12.65 0.25
CA VAL A 224 8.86 11.71 -0.66
C VAL A 224 9.50 10.58 0.12
N HIS A 225 9.79 9.48 -0.57
CA HIS A 225 10.47 8.35 0.05
C HIS A 225 11.64 7.84 -0.79
N GLU A 226 12.61 7.28 -0.11
CA GLU A 226 13.80 6.65 -0.67
C GLU A 226 13.87 5.22 -0.16
N ARG A 227 14.12 4.24 -1.03
CA ARG A 227 14.13 2.83 -0.61
C ARG A 227 15.53 2.37 -0.28
N HIS A 228 15.65 1.59 0.79
CA HIS A 228 16.86 0.84 1.15
C HIS A 228 16.83 -0.61 0.65
N VAL A 229 15.77 -0.99 -0.05
CA VAL A 229 15.53 -2.36 -0.52
C VAL A 229 15.00 -2.34 -1.95
N CYS A 230 15.66 -3.10 -2.84
CA CYS A 230 15.27 -3.24 -4.24
C CYS A 230 14.00 -4.12 -4.38
N CYS A 231 13.00 -3.67 -5.14
CA CYS A 231 11.82 -4.49 -5.49
C CYS A 231 12.10 -5.58 -6.53
N LEU A 232 13.34 -5.68 -7.03
CA LEU A 232 13.76 -6.64 -8.05
C LEU A 232 13.13 -6.43 -9.44
N ILE A 233 12.28 -5.42 -9.65
CA ILE A 233 11.62 -5.17 -10.94
C ILE A 233 12.61 -5.05 -12.11
N ARG A 234 13.83 -4.53 -11.85
CA ARG A 234 14.91 -4.41 -12.84
C ARG A 234 15.42 -5.73 -13.40
N LEU A 235 15.06 -6.85 -12.78
CA LEU A 235 15.39 -8.20 -13.24
C LEU A 235 14.35 -8.77 -14.22
N GLY A 236 13.26 -8.04 -14.47
CA GLY A 236 12.32 -8.32 -15.57
C GLY A 236 12.91 -7.92 -16.92
N ARG A 237 12.54 -8.62 -18.00
CA ARG A 237 13.05 -8.31 -19.34
C ARG A 237 12.63 -6.89 -19.75
N SER A 238 13.58 -6.10 -20.24
CA SER A 238 13.36 -4.71 -20.66
C SER A 238 12.83 -3.79 -19.56
N ARG A 239 12.94 -4.18 -18.29
CA ARG A 239 12.61 -3.34 -17.14
C ARG A 239 13.85 -2.62 -16.64
N THR A 240 13.65 -1.41 -16.12
CA THR A 240 14.71 -0.62 -15.50
C THR A 240 14.49 -0.51 -14.00
N ALA A 241 15.50 -0.02 -13.28
CA ALA A 241 15.37 0.30 -11.86
C ALA A 241 14.21 1.29 -11.62
N CYS A 242 13.42 1.05 -10.57
CA CYS A 242 12.33 1.94 -10.18
C CYS A 242 12.84 3.33 -9.74
N GLY A 243 11.95 4.31 -9.67
CA GLY A 243 12.30 5.71 -9.35
C GLY A 243 13.07 5.91 -8.04
N THR A 244 12.83 5.02 -7.06
CA THR A 244 13.42 5.07 -5.71
C THR A 244 14.40 3.93 -5.44
N CYS A 245 14.94 3.29 -6.48
CA CYS A 245 15.77 2.08 -6.34
C CYS A 245 17.08 2.36 -5.59
N PRO A 246 17.50 1.53 -4.60
CA PRO A 246 18.79 1.69 -3.94
C PRO A 246 19.98 1.45 -4.88
N ASP A 247 19.78 0.64 -5.93
CA ASP A 247 20.83 0.18 -6.85
C ASP A 247 21.16 1.18 -7.99
N ILE A 248 20.63 2.40 -7.95
CA ILE A 248 20.99 3.47 -8.90
C ILE A 248 21.78 4.57 -8.20
N ASP A 249 22.49 5.35 -8.99
CA ASP A 249 23.25 6.51 -8.50
C ASP A 249 22.36 7.44 -7.62
N PRO A 250 22.85 7.89 -6.45
CA PRO A 250 22.07 8.72 -5.55
C PRO A 250 21.58 10.05 -6.15
N GLN A 251 22.35 10.69 -7.03
CA GLN A 251 21.93 11.94 -7.68
C GLN A 251 20.83 11.67 -8.70
N GLU A 252 20.96 10.60 -9.49
CA GLU A 252 19.91 10.16 -10.42
C GLU A 252 18.63 9.77 -9.67
N ARG A 253 18.74 9.09 -8.52
CA ARG A 253 17.62 8.77 -7.65
C ARG A 253 16.92 10.03 -7.15
N LEU A 254 17.68 11.01 -6.64
CA LEU A 254 17.14 12.29 -6.20
C LEU A 254 16.42 13.01 -7.33
N ARG A 255 17.01 13.06 -8.53
CA ARG A 255 16.40 13.67 -9.71
C ARG A 255 15.06 13.04 -10.05
N ARG A 256 14.97 11.69 -10.04
CA ARG A 256 13.72 10.96 -10.29
C ARG A 256 12.67 11.24 -9.22
N ILE A 257 13.05 11.24 -7.95
CA ILE A 257 12.16 11.54 -6.82
C ILE A 257 11.58 12.95 -6.95
N THR A 258 12.43 13.96 -7.18
CA THR A 258 12.01 15.36 -7.33
C THR A 258 11.10 15.53 -8.54
N HIS A 259 11.43 14.90 -9.67
CA HIS A 259 10.59 14.95 -10.87
C HIS A 259 9.20 14.34 -10.62
N GLN A 260 9.14 13.15 -10.00
CA GLN A 260 7.88 12.49 -9.63
C GLN A 260 7.06 13.34 -8.65
N ALA A 261 7.70 13.93 -7.63
CA ALA A 261 7.04 14.80 -6.66
C ALA A 261 6.49 16.08 -7.30
N THR A 262 7.18 16.62 -8.30
CA THR A 262 6.77 17.82 -9.03
C THR A 262 5.56 17.54 -9.93
N ALA A 263 5.57 16.40 -10.64
CA ALA A 263 4.52 16.01 -11.58
C ALA A 263 3.28 15.38 -10.93
N ALA A 264 3.36 15.01 -9.64
CA ALA A 264 2.26 14.34 -8.96
C ALA A 264 1.06 15.27 -8.76
N ALA A 265 -0.14 14.74 -9.02
CA ALA A 265 -1.38 15.47 -8.79
C ALA A 265 -1.60 15.81 -7.30
N ARG A 266 -2.25 16.94 -7.05
CA ARG A 266 -2.44 17.55 -5.72
C ARG A 266 -3.90 17.95 -5.51
N GLY A 267 -4.28 18.11 -4.24
CA GLY A 267 -5.57 18.57 -3.77
C GLY A 267 -5.45 19.15 -2.37
N SER A 268 -6.56 19.65 -1.81
CA SER A 268 -6.61 20.17 -0.43
C SER A 268 -7.91 19.75 0.25
N ASP A 269 -8.44 18.60 -0.15
CA ASP A 269 -9.78 18.11 0.16
C ASP A 269 -9.78 16.96 1.16
N LEU A 270 -8.61 16.50 1.62
CA LEU A 270 -8.52 15.38 2.56
C LEU A 270 -8.76 15.85 4.00
N PRO A 271 -9.86 15.42 4.66
CA PRO A 271 -10.02 15.63 6.09
C PRO A 271 -9.05 14.72 6.84
N LEU A 272 -8.41 15.24 7.89
CA LEU A 272 -7.62 14.41 8.82
C LEU A 272 -8.39 14.24 10.13
N GLY A 273 -8.85 13.02 10.38
CA GLY A 273 -9.59 12.62 11.57
C GLY A 273 -8.68 12.13 12.70
N VAL A 274 -7.49 11.61 12.37
CA VAL A 274 -6.44 11.38 13.36
C VAL A 274 -5.93 12.75 13.78
N ARG A 275 -6.27 13.14 15.00
CA ARG A 275 -5.68 14.30 15.69
C ARG A 275 -4.55 13.77 16.55
N HIS A 276 -3.44 14.51 16.63
CA HIS A 276 -2.37 14.22 17.57
C HIS A 276 -2.94 13.78 18.93
N VAL A 277 -2.79 12.49 19.25
CA VAL A 277 -2.84 12.03 20.63
C VAL A 277 -1.39 12.17 21.11
N PRO A 278 -1.11 13.09 22.04
CA PRO A 278 0.25 13.28 22.57
C PRO A 278 0.81 12.00 23.19
#